data_AF-A0A7W0WJI2-F1
#
_entry.id   AF-A0A7W0WJI2-F1
#
_cell.length_a   1.000
_cell.length_b   1.000
_cell.length_c   1.000
_cell.angle_alpha   90.00
_cell.angle_beta   90.00
_cell.angle_gamma   90.00
#
_symmetry.space_group_name_H-M   'P 1'
#
loop_
_entity.id
_entity.type
_entity.pdbx_description
1 polymer ?
#
loop_
_entity_poly.entity_id
_entity_poly.type
_entity_poly.pdbx_seq_one_letter_code
_entity_poly.pdbx_strand_id
1 'polypeptide(L)'
;ARLQLAGRLFAGLAAGNDVAVKQRQVYVQGADPLARLTNPFLRSRGALLEGEDVNYHQPGGAGVRGVDPRVSAPALVGLNLELERTLVARPAARLFSRVALAAFTDLAQGIGNGAPALPGGQVRFIGDAGVGLRAEHRIGDTRFVTRFDLPLWVSRPELAQDAAAGDDELAFRWVVSFQPGL
;
A
#
# COMPACT_ATOMS: atom_id res chain seq x y z
N ALA A 1 -25.27 9.35 -5.79
CA ALA A 1 -23.94 8.77 -5.46
C ALA A 1 -22.93 9.90 -5.38
N ARG A 2 -22.14 9.97 -4.31
CA ARG A 2 -21.12 11.03 -4.10
C ARG A 2 -19.78 10.55 -4.65
N LEU A 3 -19.11 11.40 -5.43
CA LEU A 3 -17.74 11.21 -5.92
C LEU A 3 -16.77 11.95 -4.99
N GLN A 4 -15.61 11.36 -4.71
CA GLN A 4 -14.55 11.97 -3.89
C GLN A 4 -13.20 11.69 -4.54
N LEU A 5 -12.31 12.68 -4.51
CA LEU A 5 -10.92 12.56 -4.94
C LEU A 5 -10.02 12.73 -3.72
N ALA A 6 -9.07 11.83 -3.54
CA ALA A 6 -8.05 11.89 -2.51
C ALA A 6 -6.67 11.79 -3.15
N GLY A 7 -5.70 12.48 -2.54
CA GLY A 7 -4.31 12.44 -2.95
C GLY A 7 -3.39 12.39 -1.74
N ARG A 8 -2.29 11.65 -1.84
CA ARG A 8 -1.23 11.62 -0.84
C ARG A 8 0.12 11.80 -1.52
N LEU A 9 0.89 12.76 -1.05
CA LEU A 9 2.30 12.92 -1.40
C LEU A 9 3.16 12.37 -0.26
N PHE A 10 4.21 11.65 -0.61
CA PHE A 10 5.18 11.10 0.33
C PHE A 10 6.60 11.44 -0.13
N ALA A 11 7.49 11.72 0.83
CA ALA A 11 8.92 11.84 0.60
C ALA A 11 9.67 11.23 1.77
N GLY A 12 10.67 10.39 1.50
CA GLY A 12 11.49 9.74 2.51
C GLY A 12 12.95 9.67 2.10
N LEU A 13 13.85 9.82 3.07
CA LEU A 13 15.30 9.75 2.91
C LEU A 13 15.92 9.04 4.13
N ALA A 14 16.73 8.03 3.86
CA ALA A 14 17.61 7.39 4.83
C ALA A 14 18.95 8.16 4.86
N ALA A 15 19.14 9.02 5.85
CA ALA A 15 20.36 9.80 5.99
C ALA A 15 21.50 8.99 6.65
N GLY A 16 22.71 9.06 6.10
CA GLY A 16 23.92 8.43 6.63
C GLY A 16 25.11 8.59 5.69
N ASN A 17 26.32 8.38 6.22
CA ASN A 17 27.55 8.40 5.44
C ASN A 17 27.80 7.09 4.68
N ASP A 18 27.11 6.02 5.09
CA ASP A 18 27.21 4.68 4.53
C ASP A 18 25.91 4.27 3.81
N VAL A 19 26.00 3.23 2.98
CA VAL A 19 24.83 2.64 2.32
C VAL A 19 23.79 2.24 3.37
N ALA A 20 22.58 2.76 3.24
CA ALA A 20 21.50 2.48 4.18
C ALA A 20 21.19 0.98 4.25
N VAL A 21 21.37 0.38 5.44
CA VAL A 21 20.96 -0.99 5.73
C VAL A 21 19.45 -1.15 5.52
N LYS A 22 19.01 -2.35 5.15
CA LYS A 22 17.60 -2.64 4.78
C LYS A 22 16.57 -2.09 5.76
N GLN A 23 16.84 -2.21 7.06
CA GLN A 23 15.95 -1.74 8.13
C GLN A 23 15.75 -0.22 8.16
N ARG A 24 16.70 0.56 7.61
CA ARG A 24 16.65 2.02 7.53
C ARG A 24 16.16 2.53 6.17
N GLN A 25 16.00 1.65 5.19
CA GLN A 25 15.49 2.01 3.87
C GLN A 25 14.00 2.31 3.93
N VAL A 26 13.54 3.10 2.97
CA VAL A 26 12.14 3.49 2.85
C VAL A 26 11.43 2.48 1.96
N TYR A 27 10.31 1.96 2.43
CA TYR A 27 9.56 0.90 1.76
C TYR A 27 8.66 1.46 0.66
N VAL A 28 8.63 0.77 -0.48
CA VAL A 28 7.84 1.19 -1.65
C VAL A 28 6.36 0.83 -1.45
N GLN A 29 6.08 -0.39 -0.99
CA GLN A 29 4.70 -0.87 -0.95
C GLN A 29 3.84 -0.14 0.09
N GLY A 30 4.38 0.09 1.29
CA GLY A 30 3.57 0.55 2.42
C GLY A 30 4.38 0.88 3.66
N ALA A 31 3.74 0.75 4.81
CA ALA A 31 4.35 0.99 6.12
C ALA A 31 5.58 0.10 6.35
N ASP A 32 6.64 0.71 6.89
CA ASP A 32 7.81 -0.03 7.35
C ASP A 32 7.46 -0.96 8.54
N PRO A 33 8.32 -1.93 8.88
CA PRO A 33 8.05 -2.88 9.96
C PRO A 33 7.74 -2.24 11.31
N LEU A 34 8.31 -1.07 11.63
CA LEU A 34 8.04 -0.37 12.88
C LEU A 34 6.67 0.31 12.83
N ALA A 35 6.35 1.01 11.74
CA ALA A 35 5.05 1.61 11.51
C ALA A 35 3.92 0.58 11.54
N ARG A 36 4.19 -0.68 11.15
CA ARG A 36 3.22 -1.78 11.24
C ARG A 36 2.77 -2.09 12.66
N LEU A 37 3.61 -1.86 13.67
CA LEU A 37 3.26 -2.09 15.08
C LEU A 37 2.17 -1.16 15.61
N THR A 38 1.90 -0.06 14.91
CA THR A 38 0.78 0.84 15.25
C THR A 38 -0.58 0.20 14.96
N ASN A 39 -0.64 -0.78 14.06
CA ASN A 39 -1.86 -1.50 13.76
C ASN A 39 -2.05 -2.66 14.77
N PRO A 40 -3.10 -2.65 15.60
CA PRO A 40 -3.31 -3.69 16.60
C PRO A 40 -3.51 -5.09 15.99
N PHE A 41 -3.88 -5.18 14.71
CA PHE A 41 -4.08 -6.44 13.99
C PHE A 41 -2.81 -7.00 13.35
N LEU A 42 -1.69 -6.28 13.40
CA LEU A 42 -0.42 -6.71 12.81
C LEU A 42 0.73 -6.80 13.82
N ARG A 43 0.57 -6.24 15.03
CA ARG A 43 1.66 -6.10 16.00
C ARG A 43 1.99 -7.36 16.82
N SER A 44 1.12 -8.37 16.79
CA SER A 44 1.24 -9.57 17.62
C SER A 44 1.69 -10.76 16.77
N ARG A 45 2.63 -11.55 17.29
CA ARG A 45 3.08 -12.78 16.63
C ARG A 45 1.89 -13.73 16.41
N GLY A 46 1.71 -14.21 15.18
CA GLY A 46 0.60 -15.09 14.81
C GLY A 46 -0.71 -14.33 14.61
N ALA A 47 -0.66 -13.02 14.39
CA ALA A 47 -1.84 -12.27 14.03
C ALA A 47 -2.44 -12.78 12.72
N LEU A 48 -3.77 -12.85 12.67
CA LEU A 48 -4.52 -13.41 11.54
C LEU A 48 -4.17 -12.75 10.19
N LEU A 49 -3.81 -11.47 10.21
CA LEU A 49 -3.56 -10.65 9.02
C LEU A 49 -2.07 -10.56 8.65
N GLU A 50 -1.19 -11.29 9.35
CA GLU A 50 0.25 -11.34 9.09
C GLU A 50 0.67 -12.64 8.36
N GLY A 51 -0.26 -13.59 8.14
CA GLY A 51 0.04 -14.88 7.52
C GLY A 51 0.47 -14.78 6.05
N GLU A 52 1.19 -15.80 5.57
CA GLU A 52 1.70 -15.89 4.19
C GLU A 52 0.58 -15.93 3.14
N ASP A 53 -0.63 -16.36 3.54
CA ASP A 53 -1.80 -16.46 2.66
C ASP A 53 -2.55 -15.13 2.48
N VAL A 54 -2.10 -14.05 3.14
CA VAL A 54 -2.79 -12.76 3.15
C VAL A 54 -1.88 -11.66 2.58
N ASN A 55 -2.26 -11.13 1.41
CA ASN A 55 -1.63 -9.95 0.83
C ASN A 55 -2.06 -8.69 1.58
N TYR A 56 -1.49 -8.47 2.76
CA TYR A 56 -1.86 -7.35 3.62
C TYR A 56 -1.10 -6.07 3.23
N HIS A 57 -1.86 -5.01 2.95
CA HIS A 57 -1.34 -3.67 2.71
C HIS A 57 -1.63 -2.76 3.91
N GLN A 58 -0.57 -2.22 4.51
CA GLN A 58 -0.70 -1.11 5.45
C GLN A 58 -0.23 0.19 4.78
N PRO A 59 -1.11 1.21 4.66
CA PRO A 59 -0.71 2.51 4.19
C PRO A 59 0.48 3.09 4.98
N GLY A 60 1.51 3.50 4.25
CA GLY A 60 2.75 4.10 4.74
C GLY A 60 3.72 4.21 3.56
N GLY A 61 4.96 4.64 3.79
CA GLY A 61 5.99 4.71 2.73
C GLY A 61 5.50 5.36 1.44
N ALA A 62 5.96 4.87 0.27
CA ALA A 62 5.43 5.33 -1.03
C ALA A 62 3.98 4.92 -1.25
N GLY A 63 3.59 3.73 -0.76
CA GLY A 63 2.21 3.24 -0.81
C GLY A 63 1.82 2.53 -2.09
N VAL A 64 2.75 2.03 -2.91
CA VAL A 64 2.44 1.33 -4.17
C VAL A 64 1.95 -0.08 -3.87
N ARG A 65 0.66 -0.34 -4.04
CA ARG A 65 -0.02 -1.55 -3.53
C ARG A 65 0.44 -2.85 -4.20
N GLY A 66 0.70 -2.85 -5.51
CA GLY A 66 0.95 -4.06 -6.32
C GLY A 66 2.38 -4.62 -6.28
N VAL A 67 3.24 -4.08 -5.42
CA VAL A 67 4.68 -4.37 -5.40
C VAL A 67 5.01 -5.29 -4.21
N ASP A 68 6.06 -6.10 -4.34
CA ASP A 68 6.57 -6.93 -3.24
C ASP A 68 6.88 -6.05 -2.01
N PRO A 69 6.34 -6.40 -0.81
CA PRO A 69 6.48 -5.62 0.40
C PRO A 69 7.94 -5.46 0.86
N ARG A 70 8.86 -6.26 0.32
CA ARG A 70 10.30 -6.18 0.59
C ARG A 70 10.98 -5.13 -0.29
N VAL A 71 10.36 -4.58 -1.32
CA VAL A 71 11.01 -3.57 -2.17
C VAL A 71 11.18 -2.26 -1.38
N SER A 72 12.42 -1.77 -1.33
CA SER A 72 12.77 -0.56 -0.60
C SER A 72 13.92 0.19 -1.27
N ALA A 73 14.01 1.49 -1.01
CA ALA A 73 15.06 2.37 -1.51
C ALA A 73 15.55 3.31 -0.40
N PRO A 74 16.78 3.81 -0.46
CA PRO A 74 17.30 4.79 0.49
C PRO A 74 16.55 6.12 0.45
N ALA A 75 16.13 6.56 -0.74
CA ALA A 75 15.35 7.77 -0.87
C ALA A 75 14.31 7.61 -1.98
N LEU A 76 13.13 8.18 -1.72
CA LEU A 76 11.90 7.87 -2.44
C LEU A 76 10.94 9.04 -2.32
N VAL A 77 10.26 9.37 -3.41
CA VAL A 77 9.01 10.14 -3.39
C VAL A 77 7.88 9.29 -3.94
N GLY A 78 6.70 9.43 -3.34
CA GLY A 78 5.49 8.72 -3.73
C GLY A 78 4.33 9.67 -3.96
N LEU A 79 3.47 9.35 -4.93
CA LEU A 79 2.20 10.00 -5.18
C LEU A 79 1.11 8.94 -5.30
N ASN A 80 0.10 9.03 -4.45
CA ASN A 80 -1.07 8.16 -4.48
C ASN A 80 -2.28 9.01 -4.84
N LEU A 81 -3.06 8.58 -5.84
CA LEU A 81 -4.31 9.21 -6.24
C LEU A 81 -5.44 8.19 -6.16
N GLU A 82 -6.56 8.60 -5.59
CA GLU A 82 -7.73 7.72 -5.42
C GLU A 82 -9.03 8.47 -5.73
N LEU A 83 -9.85 7.89 -6.61
CA LEU A 83 -11.17 8.37 -6.97
C LEU A 83 -12.22 7.40 -6.43
N GLU A 84 -13.03 7.85 -5.48
CA GLU A 84 -14.05 7.04 -4.84
C GLU A 84 -15.47 7.43 -5.26
N ARG A 85 -16.28 6.43 -5.63
CA ARG A 85 -17.72 6.55 -5.83
C ARG A 85 -18.46 5.81 -4.73
N THR A 86 -19.18 6.55 -3.90
CA THR A 86 -20.00 5.96 -2.82
C THR A 86 -21.21 5.24 -3.41
N LEU A 87 -21.32 3.95 -3.15
CA LEU A 87 -22.43 3.08 -3.57
C LEU A 87 -23.53 3.04 -2.52
N VAL A 88 -23.15 2.89 -1.25
CA VAL A 88 -24.07 2.77 -0.12
C VAL A 88 -23.61 3.70 0.99
N ALA A 89 -24.55 4.43 1.58
CA ALA A 89 -24.33 5.25 2.77
C ALA A 89 -25.46 5.01 3.78
N ARG A 90 -25.10 4.51 4.96
CA ARG A 90 -25.98 4.19 6.09
C ARG A 90 -25.35 4.75 7.36
N PRO A 91 -25.40 6.08 7.59
CA PRO A 91 -24.67 6.74 8.67
C PRO A 91 -25.04 6.24 10.08
N ALA A 92 -26.25 5.70 10.26
CA ALA A 92 -26.69 5.11 11.53
C ALA A 92 -26.25 3.64 11.72
N ALA A 93 -25.80 2.95 10.67
CA ALA A 93 -25.35 1.56 10.77
C ALA A 93 -23.94 1.50 11.38
N ARG A 94 -23.69 0.47 12.21
CA ARG A 94 -22.36 0.22 12.76
C ARG A 94 -21.42 -0.42 11.75
N LEU A 95 -21.89 -1.43 11.01
CA LEU A 95 -21.09 -2.10 9.98
C LEU A 95 -21.48 -1.62 8.59
N PHE A 96 -20.49 -1.44 7.72
CA PHE A 96 -20.71 -1.00 6.34
C PHE A 96 -21.57 0.28 6.31
N SER A 97 -21.22 1.23 7.17
CA SER A 97 -21.85 2.55 7.29
C SER A 97 -21.61 3.36 6.01
N ARG A 98 -20.53 3.06 5.29
CA ARG A 98 -20.28 3.49 3.93
C ARG A 98 -19.64 2.36 3.14
N VAL A 99 -20.06 2.18 1.90
CA VAL A 99 -19.40 1.30 0.91
C VAL A 99 -19.16 2.11 -0.36
N ALA A 100 -17.93 2.09 -0.86
CA ALA A 100 -17.53 2.80 -2.07
C ALA A 100 -16.68 1.92 -2.99
N LEU A 101 -16.78 2.17 -4.29
CA LEU A 101 -15.80 1.72 -5.28
C LEU A 101 -14.71 2.78 -5.41
N ALA A 102 -13.48 2.34 -5.57
CA ALA A 102 -12.32 3.19 -5.80
C ALA A 102 -11.65 2.82 -7.13
N ALA A 103 -11.17 3.82 -7.85
CA ALA A 103 -10.12 3.67 -8.86
C ALA A 103 -8.88 4.36 -8.32
N PHE A 104 -7.69 3.77 -8.52
CA PHE A 104 -6.46 4.31 -7.97
C PHE A 104 -5.28 4.20 -8.93
N THR A 105 -4.29 5.05 -8.68
CA THR A 105 -2.94 4.91 -9.22
C THR A 105 -1.94 5.37 -8.17
N ASP A 106 -0.88 4.58 -7.99
CA ASP A 106 0.22 4.89 -7.10
C ASP A 106 1.51 4.94 -7.89
N LEU A 107 2.31 5.99 -7.65
CA LEU A 107 3.57 6.22 -8.32
C LEU A 107 4.67 6.40 -7.27
N ALA A 108 5.84 5.84 -7.53
CA ALA A 108 7.02 5.97 -6.70
C ALA A 108 8.25 6.21 -7.58
N GLN A 109 9.07 7.18 -7.18
CA GLN A 109 10.31 7.52 -7.85
C GLN A 109 11.44 7.52 -6.82
N GLY A 110 12.51 6.78 -7.09
CA GLY A 110 13.72 6.84 -6.27
C GLY A 110 14.47 8.14 -6.51
N ILE A 111 15.05 8.69 -5.44
CA ILE A 111 15.82 9.94 -5.47
C ILE A 111 17.30 9.62 -5.19
N GLY A 112 18.19 10.10 -6.06
CA GLY A 112 19.64 9.99 -5.88
C GLY A 112 20.28 8.70 -6.41
N ASN A 113 21.61 8.65 -6.34
CA ASN A 113 22.45 7.63 -6.99
C ASN A 113 22.76 6.40 -6.11
N GLY A 114 22.20 6.32 -4.89
CA GLY A 114 22.89 5.70 -3.77
C GLY A 114 22.16 4.60 -3.01
N ALA A 115 21.65 3.56 -3.66
CA ALA A 115 21.81 2.14 -3.26
C ALA A 115 21.07 1.23 -4.24
N PRO A 116 21.53 -0.01 -4.47
CA PRO A 116 20.74 -1.01 -5.16
C PRO A 116 19.47 -1.31 -4.36
N ALA A 117 18.30 -1.19 -4.99
CA ALA A 117 17.12 -1.83 -4.46
C ALA A 117 17.28 -3.34 -4.64
N LEU A 118 16.99 -4.07 -3.57
CA LEU A 118 16.94 -5.52 -3.61
C LEU A 118 15.49 -5.97 -3.56
N PRO A 119 15.07 -6.88 -4.47
CA PRO A 119 15.87 -7.55 -5.52
C PRO A 119 15.64 -6.89 -6.91
N GLY A 120 16.61 -6.16 -7.49
CA GLY A 120 16.46 -5.75 -8.91
C GLY A 120 17.20 -4.52 -9.45
N GLY A 121 18.06 -3.84 -8.69
CA GLY A 121 18.78 -2.65 -9.17
C GLY A 121 18.18 -1.34 -8.64
N GLN A 122 18.58 -0.18 -9.14
CA GLN A 122 18.06 1.11 -8.64
C GLN A 122 16.54 1.20 -8.90
N VAL A 123 15.73 1.38 -7.84
CA VAL A 123 14.32 1.78 -7.98
C VAL A 123 14.32 3.18 -8.59
N ARG A 124 14.19 3.26 -9.92
CA ARG A 124 14.05 4.55 -10.61
C ARG A 124 12.60 4.96 -10.55
N PHE A 125 11.72 4.21 -11.20
CA PHE A 125 10.30 4.48 -11.24
C PHE A 125 9.53 3.16 -11.07
N ILE A 126 8.50 3.19 -10.23
CA ILE A 126 7.56 2.09 -10.02
C ILE A 126 6.18 2.71 -9.92
N GLY A 127 5.19 2.12 -10.58
CA GLY A 127 3.80 2.49 -10.36
C GLY A 127 2.86 1.32 -10.51
N ASP A 128 1.66 1.53 -10.00
CA ASP A 128 0.53 0.64 -10.20
C ASP A 128 -0.76 1.42 -10.48
N ALA A 129 -1.76 0.68 -10.96
CA ALA A 129 -3.11 1.18 -11.10
C ALA A 129 -4.12 0.04 -10.92
N GLY A 130 -5.29 0.38 -10.42
CA GLY A 130 -6.28 -0.62 -10.11
C GLY A 130 -7.61 -0.08 -9.64
N VAL A 131 -8.42 -1.00 -9.15
CA VAL A 131 -9.75 -0.72 -8.59
C VAL A 131 -9.88 -1.36 -7.22
N GLY A 132 -10.80 -0.88 -6.40
CA GLY A 132 -11.02 -1.48 -5.09
C GLY A 132 -12.34 -1.14 -4.46
N LEU A 133 -12.57 -1.75 -3.30
CA LEU A 133 -13.70 -1.52 -2.42
C LEU A 133 -13.21 -0.86 -1.14
N ARG A 134 -13.99 0.11 -0.66
CA ARG A 134 -13.83 0.74 0.66
C ARG A 134 -15.07 0.44 1.47
N ALA A 135 -14.89 -0.07 2.68
CA ALA A 135 -15.96 -0.26 3.63
C ALA A 135 -15.61 0.40 4.95
N GLU A 136 -16.49 1.29 5.42
CA GLU A 136 -16.35 1.93 6.72
C GLU A 136 -17.23 1.21 7.75
N HIS A 137 -16.65 1.04 8.94
CA HIS A 137 -17.26 0.34 10.06
C HIS A 137 -17.03 1.14 11.34
N ARG A 138 -17.84 0.85 12.36
CA ARG A 138 -17.67 1.30 13.74
C ARG A 138 -17.77 0.10 14.65
N ILE A 139 -16.68 -0.20 15.35
CA ILE A 139 -16.59 -1.29 16.32
C ILE A 139 -16.30 -0.64 17.68
N GLY A 140 -17.26 -0.72 18.60
CA GLY A 140 -17.28 0.13 19.78
C GLY A 140 -17.40 1.60 19.37
N ASP A 141 -16.51 2.44 19.89
CA ASP A 141 -16.42 3.88 19.55
C ASP A 141 -15.41 4.17 18.43
N THR A 142 -14.65 3.16 18.02
CA THR A 142 -13.59 3.32 17.01
C THR A 142 -14.13 3.08 15.62
N ARG A 143 -13.83 4.00 14.70
CA ARG A 143 -14.09 3.81 13.26
C ARG A 143 -12.98 2.94 12.68
N PHE A 144 -13.35 2.05 11.77
CA PHE A 144 -12.42 1.23 11.02
C PHE A 144 -12.71 1.34 9.53
N VAL A 145 -11.65 1.23 8.73
CA VAL A 145 -11.74 1.17 7.28
C VAL A 145 -11.18 -0.17 6.83
N THR A 146 -11.99 -0.92 6.10
CA THR A 146 -11.58 -2.10 5.35
C THR A 146 -11.40 -1.72 3.89
N ARG A 147 -10.30 -2.16 3.30
CA ARG A 147 -10.01 -1.97 1.88
C ARG A 147 -9.74 -3.32 1.25
N PHE A 148 -10.27 -3.52 0.05
CA PHE A 148 -9.90 -4.63 -0.82
C PHE A 148 -9.54 -4.02 -2.17
N ASP A 149 -8.28 -4.07 -2.54
CA ASP A 149 -7.74 -3.42 -3.74
C ASP A 149 -7.24 -4.49 -4.71
N LEU A 150 -7.46 -4.26 -6.00
CA LEU A 150 -7.00 -5.08 -7.11
C LEU A 150 -6.03 -4.25 -7.95
N PRO A 151 -4.71 -4.32 -7.70
CA PRO A 151 -3.70 -3.71 -8.58
C PRO A 151 -3.65 -4.48 -9.90
N LEU A 152 -4.35 -3.98 -10.91
CA LEU A 152 -4.51 -4.67 -12.19
C LEU A 152 -3.33 -4.42 -13.12
N TRP A 153 -2.69 -3.27 -13.02
CA TRP A 153 -1.49 -2.90 -13.78
C TRP A 153 -0.35 -2.56 -12.85
N VAL A 154 0.86 -3.03 -13.17
CA VAL A 154 2.12 -2.64 -12.53
C VAL A 154 3.17 -2.31 -13.58
N SER A 155 3.96 -1.28 -13.37
CA SER A 155 4.97 -0.84 -14.34
C SER A 155 6.23 -1.73 -14.36
N ARG A 156 6.41 -2.59 -13.36
CA ARG A 156 7.58 -3.46 -13.16
C ARG A 156 7.09 -4.83 -12.66
N PRO A 157 6.64 -5.73 -13.55
CA PRO A 157 6.12 -7.05 -13.19
C PRO A 157 7.12 -7.88 -12.36
N GLU A 158 8.41 -7.71 -12.62
CA GLU A 158 9.49 -8.40 -11.90
C GLU A 158 9.64 -7.98 -10.43
N LEU A 159 8.98 -6.89 -10.03
CA LEU A 159 8.91 -6.39 -8.66
C LEU A 159 7.52 -6.58 -8.04
N ALA A 160 6.58 -7.21 -8.75
CA ALA A 160 5.24 -7.46 -8.25
C ALA A 160 5.26 -8.41 -7.04
N GLN A 161 4.24 -8.31 -6.19
CA GLN A 161 4.12 -9.15 -4.98
C GLN A 161 4.06 -10.66 -5.28
N ASP A 162 3.64 -11.04 -6.48
CA ASP A 162 3.43 -12.40 -6.97
C ASP A 162 4.34 -12.76 -8.15
N ALA A 163 5.41 -11.98 -8.36
CA ALA A 163 6.27 -12.07 -9.54
C ALA A 163 6.77 -13.50 -9.83
N ALA A 164 6.43 -13.99 -11.02
CA ALA A 164 6.94 -15.22 -11.63
C ALA A 164 7.65 -14.93 -12.96
N ALA A 165 8.46 -15.90 -13.42
CA ALA A 165 9.15 -15.78 -14.70
C ALA A 165 8.14 -15.73 -15.86
N GLY A 166 8.16 -14.64 -16.63
CA GLY A 166 7.25 -14.42 -17.76
C GLY A 166 5.97 -13.63 -17.41
N ASP A 167 5.90 -13.04 -16.21
CA ASP A 167 4.76 -12.21 -15.82
C ASP A 167 4.65 -10.91 -16.61
N ASP A 168 3.39 -10.53 -16.87
CA ASP A 168 3.02 -9.31 -17.57
C ASP A 168 2.65 -8.16 -16.61
N GLU A 169 2.64 -6.95 -17.16
CA GLU A 169 2.18 -5.73 -16.47
C GLU A 169 0.74 -5.87 -15.96
N LEU A 170 -0.10 -6.57 -16.73
CA LEU A 170 -1.48 -6.85 -16.38
C LEU A 170 -1.60 -8.24 -15.76
N ALA A 171 -1.96 -8.30 -14.48
CA ALA A 171 -2.26 -9.57 -13.82
C ALA A 171 -3.30 -9.41 -12.73
N PHE A 172 -3.87 -10.54 -12.30
CA PHE A 172 -4.78 -10.56 -11.16
C PHE A 172 -3.98 -10.51 -9.86
N ARG A 173 -4.02 -9.35 -9.21
CA ARG A 173 -3.41 -9.12 -7.89
C ARG A 173 -4.48 -8.62 -6.95
N TRP A 174 -4.34 -8.95 -5.67
CA TRP A 174 -5.23 -8.45 -4.64
C TRP A 174 -4.44 -8.08 -3.40
N VAL A 175 -4.91 -7.04 -2.71
CA VAL A 175 -4.41 -6.66 -1.39
C VAL A 175 -5.58 -6.29 -0.48
N VAL A 176 -5.42 -6.54 0.82
CA VAL A 176 -6.41 -6.20 1.83
C VAL A 176 -5.80 -5.28 2.89
N SER A 177 -6.58 -4.33 3.38
CA SER A 177 -6.19 -3.47 4.49
C SER A 177 -7.32 -3.39 5.51
N PHE A 178 -6.97 -3.36 6.78
CA PHE A 178 -7.92 -3.14 7.86
C PHE A 178 -7.27 -2.35 8.98
N GLN A 179 -7.71 -1.11 9.15
CA GLN A 179 -7.09 -0.18 10.10
C GLN A 179 -8.12 0.72 10.78
N PRO A 180 -7.82 1.21 11.99
CA PRO A 180 -8.57 2.32 12.57
C PRO A 180 -8.62 3.51 11.60
N GLY A 181 -9.78 4.16 11.50
CA GLY A 181 -9.92 5.42 10.80
C GLY A 181 -9.22 6.53 11.59
N LEU A 182 -8.45 7.36 10.90
CA LEU A 182 -7.87 8.59 11.46
C LEU A 182 -8.95 9.66 11.67
#